data_AF-A0A4Q5PT08-F1
#
_entry.id   AF-A0A4Q5PT08-F1
#
_cell.length_a   1.000
_cell.length_b   1.000
_cell.length_c   1.000
_cell.angle_alpha   90.00
_cell.angle_beta   90.00
_cell.angle_gamma   90.00
#
_symmetry.space_group_name_H-M   'P 1'
#
loop_
_entity.id
_entity.type
_entity.pdbx_description
1 polymer ?
#
loop_
_entity_poly.entity_id
_entity_poly.type
_entity_poly.pdbx_seq_one_letter_code
_entity_poly.pdbx_strand_id
1 'polypeptide(L)'
;MDVSIDPAHTDPLVLAKLLEHANAAVQMLDRGIAAIAGLVTHAAAEIDDGTIRSHTVEALGRLLAEMGDFSAALLVLIVKCGGHPQSKG
;
A
#
# COMPACT_ATOMS: atom_id res chain seq x y z
N MET A 1 4.86 6.22 -14.14
CA MET A 1 4.21 7.54 -14.02
C MET A 1 5.10 8.39 -13.13
N ASP A 2 5.73 9.44 -13.66
CA ASP A 2 6.59 10.30 -12.85
C ASP A 2 5.77 11.44 -12.24
N VAL A 3 5.45 11.32 -10.95
CA VAL A 3 4.77 12.37 -10.18
C VAL A 3 5.84 13.30 -9.61
N SER A 4 6.11 14.42 -10.29
CA SER A 4 6.98 15.46 -9.75
C SER A 4 6.20 16.33 -8.76
N ILE A 5 6.69 16.46 -7.52
CA ILE A 5 6.16 17.41 -6.54
C ILE A 5 7.02 18.67 -6.65
N ASP A 6 6.39 19.83 -6.87
CA ASP A 6 7.07 21.14 -6.77
C ASP A 6 6.96 21.65 -5.33
N PRO A 7 8.00 21.50 -4.52
CA PRO A 7 7.95 21.83 -3.11
C PRO A 7 8.05 23.34 -2.85
N ALA A 8 8.52 24.13 -3.82
CA ALA A 8 8.58 25.59 -3.68
C ALA A 8 7.19 26.23 -3.80
N HIS A 9 6.25 25.54 -4.44
CA HIS A 9 4.88 26.01 -4.66
C HIS A 9 3.82 25.17 -3.94
N THR A 10 4.22 24.25 -3.06
CA THR A 10 3.30 23.42 -2.28
C THR A 10 3.35 23.80 -0.80
N ASP A 11 2.18 23.97 -0.17
CA ASP A 11 2.06 24.24 1.25
C ASP A 11 2.71 23.12 2.10
N PRO A 12 3.70 23.42 2.96
CA PRO A 12 4.34 22.45 3.84
C PRO A 12 3.38 21.67 4.73
N LEU A 13 2.26 22.28 5.14
CA LEU A 13 1.24 21.60 5.95
C LEU A 13 0.50 20.53 5.15
N VAL A 14 0.27 20.77 3.85
CA VAL A 14 -0.33 19.79 2.95
C VAL A 14 0.62 18.62 2.73
N LEU A 15 1.91 18.88 2.51
CA LEU A 15 2.93 17.84 2.38
C LEU A 15 3.03 16.97 3.65
N ALA A 16 2.99 17.60 4.83
CA ALA A 16 3.03 16.89 6.11
C ALA A 16 1.82 15.97 6.30
N LYS A 17 0.60 16.45 6.01
CA LYS A 17 -0.61 15.63 6.08
C LYS A 17 -0.62 14.49 5.06
N LEU A 18 -0.14 14.76 3.85
CA LEU A 18 -0.03 13.74 2.81
C LEU A 18 0.93 12.63 3.22
N LEU A 19 2.07 12.99 3.81
CA LEU A 19 3.03 12.05 4.38
C LEU A 19 2.40 11.21 5.50
N GLU A 20 1.68 11.83 6.42
CA GLU A 20 0.98 11.13 7.51
C GLU A 20 -0.04 10.12 6.97
N HIS A 21 -0.90 10.55 6.05
CA HIS A 21 -1.92 9.69 5.46
C HIS A 21 -1.32 8.56 4.62
N ALA A 22 -0.25 8.83 3.86
CA ALA A 22 0.43 7.81 3.09
C ALA A 22 1.06 6.73 4.00
N ASN A 23 1.70 7.14 5.10
CA ASN A 23 2.24 6.20 6.09
C ASN A 23 1.13 5.36 6.74
N ALA A 24 0.01 5.99 7.12
CA ALA A 24 -1.14 5.28 7.68
C ALA A 24 -1.71 4.26 6.67
N ALA A 25 -1.84 4.64 5.40
CA ALA A 25 -2.32 3.77 4.34
C ALA A 25 -1.39 2.56 4.11
N VAL A 26 -0.06 2.75 4.07
CA VAL A 26 0.90 1.64 3.96
C VAL A 26 0.76 0.66 5.13
N GLN A 27 0.64 1.16 6.37
CA GLN A 27 0.46 0.30 7.54
C GLN A 27 -0.86 -0.49 7.49
N MET A 28 -1.93 0.12 6.99
CA MET A 28 -3.20 -0.60 6.80
C MET A 28 -3.10 -1.67 5.72
N LEU A 29 -2.45 -1.36 4.59
CA LEU A 29 -2.24 -2.31 3.50
C LEU A 29 -1.40 -3.50 3.95
N ASP A 30 -0.31 -3.26 4.68
CA ASP A 30 0.55 -4.31 5.23
C ASP A 30 -0.22 -5.28 6.13
N ARG A 31 -1.05 -4.75 7.04
CA ARG A 31 -1.94 -5.56 7.90
C ARG A 31 -2.97 -6.35 7.08
N GLY A 32 -3.55 -5.72 6.06
CA GLY A 32 -4.52 -6.36 5.17
C GLY A 32 -3.90 -7.51 4.37
N ILE A 33 -2.71 -7.29 3.80
CA ILE A 33 -1.93 -8.32 3.09
C ILE A 33 -1.64 -9.50 4.02
N ALA A 34 -1.15 -9.23 5.24
CA ALA A 34 -0.86 -10.27 6.22
C ALA A 34 -2.11 -11.08 6.61
N ALA A 35 -3.25 -10.41 6.81
CA ALA A 35 -4.50 -11.08 7.13
C ALA A 35 -4.98 -11.98 5.99
N ILE A 36 -4.96 -11.49 4.75
CA ILE A 36 -5.35 -12.28 3.57
C ILE A 36 -4.39 -13.48 3.38
N ALA A 37 -3.08 -13.26 3.52
CA ALA A 37 -2.10 -14.33 3.45
C ALA A 37 -2.34 -15.40 4.53
N GLY A 38 -2.71 -14.98 5.75
CA GLY A 38 -3.12 -15.87 6.83
C GLY A 38 -4.36 -16.69 6.48
N LEU A 39 -5.39 -16.08 5.88
CA LEU A 39 -6.59 -16.79 5.42
C LEU A 39 -6.26 -17.81 4.33
N VAL A 40 -5.44 -17.46 3.35
CA VAL A 40 -5.01 -18.38 2.27
C VAL A 40 -4.22 -19.55 2.84
N THR A 41 -3.31 -19.28 3.78
CA THR A 41 -2.52 -20.31 4.44
C THR A 41 -3.40 -21.25 5.27
N HIS A 42 -4.38 -20.69 5.98
CA HIS A 42 -5.32 -21.46 6.77
C HIS A 42 -6.19 -22.38 5.91
N ALA A 43 -6.66 -21.88 4.76
CA ALA A 43 -7.55 -22.60 3.86
C ALA A 43 -6.81 -23.45 2.80
N ALA A 44 -5.52 -23.76 3.02
CA ALA A 44 -4.69 -24.42 2.02
C ALA A 44 -5.20 -25.82 1.64
N ALA A 45 -5.76 -26.58 2.59
CA ALA A 45 -6.30 -27.90 2.33
C ALA A 45 -7.58 -27.82 1.47
N GLU A 46 -8.46 -26.86 1.77
CA GLU A 46 -9.70 -26.61 1.02
C GLU A 46 -9.43 -26.04 -0.38
N ILE A 47 -8.28 -25.39 -0.58
CA ILE A 47 -7.81 -24.99 -1.91
C ILE A 47 -7.32 -26.22 -2.69
N ASP A 48 -6.55 -27.11 -2.06
CA ASP A 48 -5.96 -28.29 -2.68
C ASP A 48 -7.03 -29.34 -3.07
N ASP A 49 -8.03 -29.54 -2.21
CA ASP A 49 -9.14 -30.46 -2.49
C ASP A 49 -10.23 -29.87 -3.42
N GLY A 50 -10.10 -28.60 -3.78
CA GLY A 50 -10.98 -27.89 -4.70
C GLY A 50 -12.30 -27.39 -4.09
N THR A 51 -12.51 -27.53 -2.78
CA THR A 51 -13.63 -26.93 -2.05
C THR A 51 -13.67 -25.42 -2.26
N ILE A 52 -12.52 -24.78 -2.20
CA ILE A 52 -12.31 -23.41 -2.66
C ILE A 52 -11.96 -23.46 -4.15
N ARG A 53 -12.85 -22.89 -4.96
CA ARG A 53 -12.68 -22.89 -6.42
C ARG A 53 -11.45 -22.07 -6.81
N SER A 54 -10.71 -22.55 -7.80
CA SER A 54 -9.47 -21.94 -8.32
C SER A 54 -9.63 -20.45 -8.69
N HIS A 55 -10.77 -20.02 -9.26
CA HIS A 55 -11.02 -18.61 -9.57
C HIS A 55 -11.02 -17.70 -8.33
N THR A 56 -11.42 -18.21 -7.17
CA THR A 56 -11.35 -17.48 -5.90
C THR A 56 -9.90 -17.24 -5.50
N VAL A 57 -9.05 -18.26 -5.64
CA VAL A 57 -7.61 -18.16 -5.34
C VAL A 57 -6.92 -17.18 -6.29
N GLU A 58 -7.26 -17.23 -7.58
CA GLU A 58 -6.75 -16.25 -8.56
C GLU A 58 -7.16 -14.83 -8.21
N ALA A 59 -8.43 -14.61 -7.85
CA ALA A 59 -8.93 -13.30 -7.44
C ALA A 59 -8.19 -12.76 -6.19
N LEU A 60 -7.91 -13.62 -5.21
CA LEU A 60 -7.12 -13.25 -4.04
C LEU A 60 -5.66 -12.92 -4.41
N GLY A 61 -5.03 -13.70 -5.30
CA GLY A 61 -3.69 -13.41 -5.79
C GLY A 61 -3.61 -12.06 -6.51
N ARG A 62 -4.62 -11.74 -7.33
CA ARG A 62 -4.75 -10.44 -8.00
C ARG A 62 -4.89 -9.29 -7.02
N LEU A 63 -5.76 -9.45 -6.02
CA LEU A 63 -5.93 -8.44 -4.97
C LEU A 63 -4.62 -8.18 -4.20
N LEU A 64 -3.90 -9.24 -3.82
CA LEU A 64 -2.60 -9.10 -3.15
C LEU A 64 -1.58 -8.35 -4.01
N ALA A 65 -1.55 -8.61 -5.31
CA ALA A 65 -0.69 -7.89 -6.25
C ALA A 65 -1.07 -6.40 -6.34
N GLU A 66 -2.37 -6.09 -6.50
CA GLU A 66 -2.87 -4.70 -6.56
C GLU A 66 -2.57 -3.93 -5.26
N MET A 67 -2.71 -4.56 -4.10
CA MET A 67 -2.36 -3.97 -2.81
C MET A 67 -0.84 -3.73 -2.69
N GLY A 68 -0.02 -4.63 -3.22
CA GLY A 68 1.44 -4.47 -3.28
C GLY A 68 1.84 -3.27 -4.15
N ASP A 69 1.27 -3.17 -5.35
CA ASP A 69 1.51 -2.04 -6.26
C ASP A 69 1.08 -0.70 -5.64
N PHE A 70 -0.07 -0.69 -4.95
CA PHE A 70 -0.53 0.51 -4.25
C PHE A 70 0.39 0.89 -3.09
N SER A 71 0.86 -0.09 -2.31
CA SER A 71 1.83 0.14 -1.23
C SER A 71 3.13 0.73 -1.77
N ALA A 72 3.63 0.22 -2.90
CA ALA A 72 4.83 0.76 -3.56
C ALA A 72 4.63 2.23 -4.01
N ALA A 73 3.46 2.56 -4.59
CA ALA A 73 3.15 3.93 -4.98
C ALA A 73 3.11 4.88 -3.77
N LEU A 74 2.55 4.44 -2.64
CA LEU A 74 2.54 5.22 -1.40
C LEU A 74 3.94 5.40 -0.81
N LEU A 75 4.81 4.39 -0.88
CA LEU A 75 6.21 4.53 -0.45
C LEU A 75 6.98 5.56 -1.29
N VAL A 76 6.76 5.60 -2.60
CA VAL A 76 7.33 6.65 -3.46
C VAL A 76 6.82 8.03 -3.02
N LEU A 77 5.52 8.15 -2.70
CA LEU A 77 4.93 9.40 -2.22
C LEU A 77 5.53 9.83 -0.87
N ILE A 78 5.72 8.90 0.06
CA ILE A 78 6.35 9.11 1.37
C ILE A 78 7.76 9.68 1.19
N VAL A 79 8.58 9.07 0.33
CA VAL A 79 9.95 9.53 0.07
C VAL A 79 9.94 10.95 -0.53
N LYS A 80 9.06 11.21 -1.50
CA LYS A 80 8.96 12.52 -2.14
C LYS A 80 8.47 13.62 -1.18
N CYS A 81 7.58 13.30 -0.25
CA CYS A 81 7.10 14.27 0.77
C CYS A 81 8.09 14.43 1.93
N GLY A 82 8.77 13.36 2.36
CA GLY A 82 9.66 13.34 3.53
C GLY A 82 11.08 13.85 3.27
N GLY A 83 11.53 13.90 2.01
CA GLY A 83 12.84 14.43 1.62
C GLY A 83 12.98 15.95 1.71
N HIS A 84 11.92 16.68 2.13
CA HIS A 84 11.95 18.14 2.18
C HIS A 84 12.24 18.66 3.59
N PRO A 85 13.36 19.37 3.83
CA PRO A 85 13.59 20.01 5.11
C PRO A 85 12.53 21.08 5.34
N GLN A 86 11.81 20.97 6.44
CA GLN A 86 10.92 22.01 6.95
C GLN A 86 11.74 23.29 7.09
N SER A 87 11.53 24.26 6.19
CA SER A 87 12.11 25.60 6.33
C SER A 87 11.56 26.18 7.63
N LYS A 88 12.42 26.24 8.65
CA LYS A 88 12.14 26.90 9.93
C LYS A 88 11.69 28.34 9.66
N GLY A 89 10.44 28.64 9.99
CA GLY A 89 10.00 29.98 10.34
C GLY A 89 10.36 30.27 11.79
#